data_AF-A0A9D2DT71-F1
#
_entry.id   AF-A0A9D2DT71-F1
#
_cell.length_a   1.000
_cell.length_b   1.000
_cell.length_c   1.000
_cell.angle_alpha   90.00
_cell.angle_beta   90.00
_cell.angle_gamma   90.00
#
_symmetry.space_group_name_H-M   'P 1'
#
loop_
_entity.id
_entity.type
_entity.pdbx_description
1 polymer ?
#
loop_
_entity_poly.entity_id
_entity_poly.type
_entity_poly.pdbx_seq_one_letter_code
_entity_poly.pdbx_strand_id
1 'polypeptide(L)'
;MHFVDAKGILSADNGMNIYRGCTHGCIYCDSRSKCYGFSHPFEDIEVKQNAPALLEQKLRSNLVYLKEFPEKDEFRQISMFDQNL
;
A
#
# COMPACT_ATOMS: atom_id res chain seq x y z
N MET A 1 -1.74 -18.94 2.07
CA MET A 1 -1.96 -17.55 1.66
C MET A 1 -3.46 -17.33 1.59
N HIS A 2 -3.97 -16.23 2.12
CA HIS A 2 -5.39 -15.86 2.07
C HIS A 2 -5.54 -14.37 1.74
N PHE A 3 -6.70 -14.01 1.20
CA PHE A 3 -6.99 -12.64 0.76
C PHE A 3 -7.94 -11.96 1.72
N VAL A 4 -7.66 -10.69 2.01
CA VAL A 4 -8.49 -9.85 2.89
C VAL A 4 -8.69 -8.47 2.27
N ASP A 5 -9.81 -7.85 2.62
CA ASP A 5 -10.03 -6.44 2.34
C ASP A 5 -9.58 -5.59 3.52
N ALA A 6 -8.64 -4.68 3.28
CA ALA A 6 -8.17 -3.74 4.27
C ALA A 6 -9.02 -2.46 4.29
N LYS A 7 -9.05 -1.77 5.43
CA LYS A 7 -9.70 -0.45 5.56
C LYS A 7 -8.83 0.71 5.07
N GLY A 8 -7.51 0.49 5.01
CA GLY A 8 -6.52 1.50 4.63
C GLY A 8 -5.18 0.85 4.32
N ILE A 9 -4.37 1.55 3.54
CA ILE A 9 -3.10 1.02 2.99
C ILE A 9 -1.84 1.72 3.53
N LEU A 10 -1.97 2.98 3.97
CA LEU A 10 -0.86 3.79 4.49
C LEU A 10 -1.01 4.01 6.00
N SER A 11 0.10 3.96 6.72
CA SER A 11 0.21 4.43 8.10
C SER A 11 0.28 5.96 8.17
N ALA A 12 0.26 6.52 9.39
CA ALA A 12 0.42 7.96 9.60
C ALA A 12 1.73 8.51 9.01
N ASP A 13 2.79 7.70 9.00
CA ASP A 13 4.10 8.04 8.44
C ASP A 13 4.26 7.60 6.97
N ASN A 14 3.15 7.34 6.26
CA ASN A 14 3.12 6.83 4.89
C ASN A 14 3.76 5.44 4.68
N GLY A 15 3.96 4.67 5.74
CA GLY A 15 4.40 3.29 5.67
C GLY A 15 3.33 2.41 5.00
N MET A 16 3.72 1.63 3.99
CA MET A 16 2.81 0.76 3.25
C MET A 16 2.96 -0.69 3.68
N ASN A 17 1.83 -1.37 3.89
CA ASN A 17 1.81 -2.79 4.21
C ASN A 17 0.79 -3.51 3.34
N ILE A 18 1.26 -4.28 2.36
CA ILE A 18 0.45 -5.07 1.42
C ILE A 18 0.28 -6.52 1.88
N TYR A 19 1.31 -7.06 2.54
CA TYR A 19 1.41 -8.46 2.91
C TYR A 19 1.76 -8.60 4.39
N ARG A 20 1.14 -9.56 5.07
CA ARG A 20 1.55 -9.96 6.43
C ARG A 20 1.83 -11.45 6.48
N GLY A 21 2.93 -11.82 7.14
CA GLY A 21 3.37 -13.21 7.25
C GLY A 21 4.55 -13.53 6.34
N CYS A 22 5.11 -14.74 6.47
CA CYS A 22 6.26 -15.19 5.71
C CYS A 22 6.29 -16.72 5.58
N THR A 23 6.62 -17.24 4.40
CA THR A 23 6.69 -18.69 4.13
C THR A 23 8.05 -19.33 4.43
N HIS A 24 9.05 -18.54 4.87
CA HIS A 24 10.43 -19.02 5.03
C HIS A 24 10.61 -19.98 6.24
N GLY A 25 9.72 -19.95 7.23
CA GLY A 25 9.77 -20.87 8.37
C GLY A 25 10.92 -20.64 9.36
N CYS A 26 11.48 -19.42 9.40
CA CYS A 26 12.53 -19.06 10.37
C CYS A 26 12.02 -19.18 11.81
N ILE A 27 12.54 -20.13 12.58
CA ILE A 27 12.15 -20.35 13.97
C ILE A 27 12.46 -19.15 14.89
N TYR A 28 13.46 -18.34 14.53
CA TYR A 28 13.91 -17.16 15.25
C TYR A 28 13.38 -15.84 14.67
N CYS A 29 12.38 -15.88 13.78
CA CYS A 29 11.79 -14.67 13.24
C CYS A 29 11.01 -13.93 14.34
N ASP A 30 11.45 -12.73 14.68
CA ASP A 30 10.80 -11.87 15.68
C ASP A 30 9.33 -11.59 15.34
N SER A 31 9.01 -11.50 14.04
CA SER A 31 7.63 -11.30 13.57
C SER A 31 6.66 -12.44 13.93
N ARG A 32 7.15 -13.61 14.37
CA ARG A 32 6.32 -14.72 14.90
C ARG A 32 5.81 -14.44 16.32
N SER A 33 6.35 -13.44 17.00
CA SER A 33 5.95 -13.08 18.36
C SER A 33 4.50 -12.62 18.43
N LYS A 34 3.83 -12.99 19.53
CA LYS A 34 2.42 -12.64 19.76
C LYS A 34 2.16 -11.12 19.80
N CYS A 35 3.18 -10.31 20.07
CA CYS A 35 3.09 -8.85 20.08
C CYS A 35 2.68 -8.26 18.72
N TYR A 36 2.93 -8.95 17.61
CA TYR A 36 2.52 -8.52 16.27
C TYR A 36 1.06 -8.82 15.94
N GLY A 37 0.30 -9.46 16.84
CA GLY A 37 -1.15 -9.59 16.75
C GLY A 37 -1.63 -10.36 15.52
N PHE A 38 -0.94 -11.45 15.15
CA PHE A 38 -1.43 -12.37 14.12
C PHE A 38 -2.63 -13.17 14.65
N SER A 39 -3.74 -13.13 13.91
CA SER A 39 -4.94 -13.95 14.18
C SER A 39 -4.94 -15.27 13.39
N HIS A 40 -4.00 -15.42 12.46
CA HIS A 40 -3.82 -16.57 11.57
C HIS A 40 -2.38 -17.11 11.70
N PRO A 41 -2.10 -18.33 11.22
CA PRO A 41 -0.73 -18.89 11.22
C PRO A 41 0.25 -17.96 10.49
N PHE A 42 1.44 -17.74 11.03
CA PHE A 42 2.41 -16.78 10.47
C PHE A 42 2.84 -17.12 9.03
N GLU A 43 2.86 -18.40 8.71
CA GLU A 43 3.19 -18.94 7.39
C GLU A 43 2.04 -18.81 6.38
N ASP A 44 0.82 -18.52 6.85
CA ASP A 44 -0.33 -18.23 6.01
C ASP A 44 -0.38 -16.74 5.66
N ILE A 45 0.32 -16.35 4.60
CA ILE A 45 0.44 -14.94 4.19
C ILE A 45 -0.94 -14.31 3.94
N GLU A 46 -1.25 -13.27 4.70
CA GLU A 46 -2.38 -12.37 4.48
C GLU A 46 -2.05 -11.38 3.36
N VAL A 47 -2.86 -11.39 2.31
CA VAL A 47 -2.74 -10.50 1.15
C VAL A 47 -3.89 -9.52 1.15
N LYS A 48 -3.58 -8.22 1.17
CA LYS A 48 -4.59 -7.17 1.01
C LYS A 48 -4.93 -6.97 -0.46
N GLN A 49 -5.95 -7.67 -0.94
CA GLN A 49 -6.30 -7.67 -2.37
C GLN A 49 -6.72 -6.28 -2.89
N ASN A 50 -7.34 -5.46 -2.04
CA ASN A 50 -7.77 -4.11 -2.37
C ASN A 50 -6.66 -3.05 -2.21
N ALA A 51 -5.41 -3.46 -1.91
CA ALA A 51 -4.29 -2.53 -1.72
C ALA A 51 -4.06 -1.56 -2.90
N PRO A 52 -4.08 -1.97 -4.18
CA PRO A 52 -3.90 -1.06 -5.30
C PRO A 52 -4.98 0.03 -5.36
N ALA A 53 -6.24 -0.36 -5.20
CA ALA A 53 -7.38 0.57 -5.23
C ALA A 53 -7.33 1.58 -4.08
N LEU A 54 -7.00 1.12 -2.86
CA LEU A 54 -6.83 2.00 -1.70
C LEU A 54 -5.65 2.97 -1.88
N LEU A 55 -4.56 2.51 -2.50
CA LEU A 55 -3.38 3.34 -2.74
C LEU A 55 -3.71 4.43 -3.76
N GLU A 56 -4.36 4.07 -4.87
CA GLU A 56 -4.81 5.02 -5.87
C GLU A 56 -5.74 6.08 -5.25
N GLN A 57 -6.71 5.66 -4.44
CA GLN A 57 -7.61 6.58 -3.75
C GLN A 57 -6.85 7.57 -2.84
N LYS A 58 -5.84 7.09 -2.10
CA LYS A 58 -5.02 7.93 -1.21
C LYS A 58 -4.08 8.87 -1.95
N LEU A 59 -3.48 8.41 -3.04
CA LEU A 59 -2.64 9.25 -3.88
C LEU A 59 -3.50 10.34 -4.56
N ARG A 60 -4.67 10.00 -5.10
CA ARG A 60 -5.61 11.00 -5.66
C ARG A 60 -6.08 12.03 -4.65
N SER A 61 -6.25 11.66 -3.37
CA SER A 61 -6.67 12.61 -2.34
C SER A 61 -5.55 13.53 -1.84
N ASN A 62 -4.28 13.10 -1.92
CA ASN A 62 -3.13 13.84 -1.39
C ASN A 62 -2.29 14.54 -2.48
N LEU A 63 -2.34 14.06 -3.73
CA LEU A 63 -1.61 14.60 -4.86
C LEU A 63 -2.60 15.12 -5.90
N VAL A 64 -2.62 16.45 -6.03
CA VAL A 64 -2.30 17.15 -7.27
C VAL A 64 -2.08 16.21 -8.47
N TYR A 65 -3.03 16.21 -9.42
CA TYR A 65 -3.06 15.31 -10.57
C TYR A 65 -1.71 15.26 -11.31
N LEU A 66 -1.15 14.06 -11.46
CA LEU A 66 -0.21 13.76 -12.54
C LEU A 66 -1.05 13.48 -13.80
N LYS A 67 -1.02 14.37 -14.78
CA LYS A 67 -1.54 14.04 -16.13
C LYS A 67 -0.43 13.32 -16.89
N GLU A 68 -0.77 12.21 -17.54
CA GLU A 68 0.06 11.66 -18.60
C GLU A 68 0.09 12.68 -19.75
N PHE A 69 1.28 13.15 -20.13
CA PHE A 69 1.49 13.92 -21.33
C PHE A 69 1.92 12.95 -22.43
N PRO A 70 1.05 12.59 -23.39
CA PRO A 70 1.33 11.52 -24.35
C PRO A 70 2.51 11.78 -25.30
N GLU A 71 3.11 12.98 -25.29
CA GLU A 71 4.25 13.33 -26.14
C GLU A 71 5.63 13.24 -25.47
N LYS A 72 5.70 13.04 -24.14
CA LYS A 72 6.97 12.96 -23.42
C LYS A 72 6.77 11.97 -22.28
N ASP A 73 7.53 10.88 -22.24
CA ASP A 73 7.57 9.89 -21.15
C ASP A 73 8.05 10.53 -19.82
N GLU A 74 7.37 11.57 -19.35
CA GLU A 74 7.66 12.36 -18.17
C GLU A 74 6.35 12.64 -17.43
N PHE A 75 6.25 12.14 -16.20
CA PHE A 75 5.21 12.56 -15.26
C PHE A 75 5.58 13.93 -14.66
N ARG A 76 4.74 14.94 -14.83
CA ARG A 76 4.90 16.25 -14.18
C ARG A 76 3.83 16.49 -13.12
N GLN A 77 4.26 17.04 -11.99
CA GLN A 77 3.40 17.50 -10.91
C GLN A 77 2.67 18.78 -11.35
N ILE A 78 1.35 18.73 -11.58
CA ILE A 78 0.56 19.91 -11.99
C ILE A 78 -0.27 20.40 -10.80
N SER A 79 0.20 21.43 -10.09
CA SER A 79 -0.51 22.03 -8.96
C SER A 79 -1.96 22.43 -9.32
N MET A 80 -2.90 22.35 -8.38
CA MET A 80 -4.30 22.77 -8.58
C MET A 80 -4.48 24.25 -8.96
N PHE A 81 -3.41 25.05 -8.99
CA PHE A 81 -3.44 26.46 -9.37
C PHE A 81 -3.37 26.71 -10.89
N ASP A 82 -3.05 25.69 -11.70
CA ASP A 82 -2.79 25.88 -13.14
C ASP A 82 -4.02 25.67 -14.07
N GLN A 83 -5.26 25.70 -13.55
CA GLN A 83 -6.46 25.57 -14.40
C GLN A 83 -6.93 26.89 -15.06
N ASN A 84 -6.13 27.96 -14.99
CA ASN A 84 -6.44 29.27 -15.61
C ASN A 84 -5.40 29.75 -16.64
N LEU A 85 -4.77 28.84 -17.39
CA LEU A 85 -4.07 29.19 -18.64
C LEU A 85 -4.41 28.22 -19.77
#